data_AF-A0A7J3YTY6-F1
#
_entry.id   AF-A0A7J3YTY6-F1
#
_cell.length_a   1.000
_cell.length_b   1.000
_cell.length_c   1.000
_cell.angle_alpha   90.00
_cell.angle_beta   90.00
_cell.angle_gamma   90.00
#
_symmetry.space_group_name_H-M   'P 1'
#
loop_
_entity.id
_entity.type
_entity.pdbx_description
1 polymer ?
#
loop_
_entity_poly.entity_id
_entity_poly.type
_entity_poly.pdbx_seq_one_letter_code
_entity_poly.pdbx_strand_id
1 'polypeptide(L)'
;MLEIQTIKILDPGCSSGTFLVEAHKRSAELKPKKSFSQIKHVPEDVHRQILRQLYSEDINEFPAHLTAMNLAMKNVRVPSTEMYIFVRDYFTIIPGHSILAPFRTRTPEGEKQVEVVFKDFDAVVGNPPYTRWAEIPENIQSLILDVLKTTILKYDLAPQVLRSVEPGIYVYWIMHSTGFLKDGGRLSMIIK
;
A
#
# COMPACT_ATOMS: atom_id res chain seq x y z
N MET A 1 23.07 16.93 1.03
CA MET A 1 21.67 16.52 1.27
C MET A 1 21.71 15.05 1.67
N LEU A 2 21.25 14.67 2.86
CA LEU A 2 21.29 13.26 3.30
C LEU A 2 20.14 12.51 2.62
N GLU A 3 20.48 11.71 1.62
CA GLU A 3 19.55 10.84 0.91
C GLU A 3 19.14 9.68 1.84
N ILE A 4 17.83 9.52 2.07
CA ILE A 4 17.31 8.39 2.85
C ILE A 4 17.48 7.14 1.99
N GLN A 5 17.94 6.04 2.59
CA GLN A 5 17.83 4.73 1.96
C GLN A 5 16.37 4.49 1.59
N THR A 6 16.09 4.43 0.29
CA THR A 6 14.73 4.43 -0.23
C THR A 6 14.09 3.08 0.08
N ILE A 7 13.17 3.03 1.04
CA ILE A 7 12.43 1.82 1.44
C ILE A 7 10.99 2.02 1.02
N LYS A 8 10.56 1.37 -0.07
CA LYS A 8 9.18 1.43 -0.54
C LYS A 8 8.30 0.48 0.25
N ILE A 9 7.25 1.01 0.87
CA ILE A 9 6.31 0.24 1.68
C ILE A 9 4.92 0.37 1.09
N LEU A 10 4.25 -0.76 0.89
CA LEU A 10 2.85 -0.85 0.48
C LEU A 10 1.99 -1.38 1.64
N ASP A 11 0.92 -0.66 1.94
CA ASP A 11 -0.17 -1.11 2.82
C ASP A 11 -1.44 -1.27 1.99
N PRO A 12 -1.76 -2.47 1.46
CA PRO A 12 -2.97 -2.67 0.70
C PRO A 12 -4.16 -2.78 1.68
N GLY A 13 -5.08 -1.81 1.61
CA GLY A 13 -6.19 -1.61 2.54
C GLY A 13 -5.85 -0.74 3.75
N CYS A 14 -5.55 0.56 3.56
CA CYS A 14 -5.05 1.41 4.65
C CYS A 14 -5.92 1.48 5.91
N SER A 15 -7.25 1.40 5.80
CA SER A 15 -8.15 1.69 6.92
C SER A 15 -7.85 3.06 7.56
N SER A 16 -7.39 3.11 8.81
CA SER A 16 -6.98 4.36 9.48
C SER A 16 -5.53 4.79 9.19
N GLY A 17 -4.77 3.98 8.45
CA GLY A 17 -3.37 4.28 8.09
C GLY A 17 -2.36 3.88 9.16
N THR A 18 -2.72 2.98 10.07
CA THR A 18 -1.89 2.62 11.23
C THR A 18 -0.52 2.11 10.81
N PHE A 19 -0.44 1.18 9.85
CA PHE A 19 0.86 0.66 9.39
C PHE A 19 1.72 1.74 8.75
N LEU A 20 1.15 2.57 7.88
CA LEU A 20 1.90 3.66 7.24
C LEU A 20 2.35 4.74 8.25
N VAL A 21 1.56 5.05 9.27
CA VAL A 21 1.96 5.97 10.35
C VAL A 21 3.13 5.40 11.15
N GLU A 22 3.12 4.12 11.48
CA GLU A 22 4.25 3.48 12.17
C GLU A 22 5.48 3.36 11.27
N ALA A 23 5.30 3.07 9.97
CA ALA A 23 6.36 3.10 8.99
C ALA A 23 7.00 4.50 8.86
N HIS A 24 6.18 5.55 8.91
CA HIS A 24 6.63 6.93 8.92
C HIS A 24 7.51 7.22 10.14
N LYS A 25 7.00 6.91 11.34
CA LYS A 25 7.74 7.07 12.60
C LYS A 25 9.07 6.32 12.54
N ARG A 26 9.05 5.05 12.14
CA ARG A 26 10.24 4.22 12.08
C ARG A 26 11.29 4.78 11.11
N SER A 27 10.85 5.24 9.94
CA SER A 27 11.73 5.88 8.97
C SER A 27 12.34 7.19 9.51
N ALA A 28 11.57 7.96 10.26
CA ALA A 28 12.03 9.19 10.90
C ALA A 28 13.05 8.95 12.04
N GLU A 29 13.04 7.79 12.69
CA GLU A 29 14.04 7.40 13.71
C GLU A 29 15.41 7.06 13.10
N LEU A 30 15.41 6.40 11.95
CA LEU A 30 16.60 5.83 11.32
C LEU A 30 17.58 6.92 10.84
N LYS A 31 17.09 8.10 10.45
CA LYS A 31 17.93 9.20 9.92
C LYS A 31 18.75 9.93 11.02
N PRO A 32 18.14 10.41 12.13
CA PRO A 32 18.89 11.04 13.22
C PRO A 32 19.51 10.04 14.21
N LYS A 33 19.23 8.73 14.08
CA LYS A 33 19.54 7.70 15.09
C LYS A 33 19.02 8.09 16.48
N LYS A 34 17.83 8.68 16.53
CA LYS A 34 17.14 9.10 17.75
C LYS A 34 15.80 8.38 17.82
N SER A 35 15.36 8.05 19.02
CA SER A 35 14.01 7.52 19.24
C SER A 35 12.98 8.57 18.81
N PHE A 36 11.84 8.14 18.27
CA PHE A 36 10.81 9.06 17.79
C PHE A 36 10.32 9.99 18.90
N SER A 37 10.32 9.52 20.17
CA SER A 37 9.95 10.33 21.34
C SER A 37 10.90 11.51 21.60
N GLN A 38 12.13 11.46 21.09
CA GLN A 38 13.13 12.51 21.21
C GLN A 38 13.10 13.50 20.03
N ILE A 39 12.32 13.19 18.98
CA ILE A 39 12.18 14.03 17.80
C ILE A 39 11.04 15.01 18.04
N LYS A 40 11.39 16.26 18.36
CA LYS A 40 10.38 17.32 18.54
C LYS A 40 9.58 17.57 17.25
N HIS A 41 10.28 17.62 16.11
CA HIS A 41 9.71 17.71 14.78
C HIS A 41 10.57 16.92 13.78
N VAL A 42 9.94 16.12 12.92
CA VAL A 42 10.64 15.47 11.80
C VAL A 42 11.10 16.56 10.82
N PRO A 43 12.38 16.64 10.43
CA PRO A 43 12.83 17.71 9.53
C PRO A 43 12.08 17.65 8.17
N GLU A 44 11.91 18.79 7.53
CA GLU A 44 11.04 18.93 6.36
C GLU A 44 11.43 18.01 5.20
N ASP A 45 12.72 17.99 4.84
CA ASP A 45 13.26 17.14 3.77
C ASP A 45 12.99 15.66 4.05
N VAL A 46 13.14 15.26 5.31
CA VAL A 46 12.92 13.89 5.79
C VAL A 46 11.45 13.53 5.66
N HIS A 47 10.56 14.39 6.12
CA HIS A 47 9.13 14.16 6.08
C HIS A 47 8.65 13.97 4.63
N ARG A 48 9.03 14.87 3.71
CA ARG A 48 8.69 14.75 2.27
C ARG A 48 9.25 13.47 1.66
N GLN A 49 10.50 13.12 1.97
CA GLN A 49 11.12 11.90 1.46
C GLN A 49 10.41 10.64 1.96
N ILE A 50 10.00 10.61 3.22
CA ILE A 50 9.25 9.47 3.79
C ILE A 50 7.89 9.33 3.08
N LEU A 51 7.12 10.42 2.94
CA LEU A 51 5.80 10.38 2.29
C LEU A 51 5.86 9.79 0.87
N ARG A 52 6.92 10.11 0.11
CA ARG A 52 7.15 9.58 -1.24
C ARG A 52 7.42 8.08 -1.32
N GLN A 53 7.66 7.43 -0.18
CA GLN A 53 8.01 6.01 -0.09
C GLN A 53 6.85 5.16 0.47
N LEU A 54 5.79 5.80 0.95
CA LEU A 54 4.63 5.14 1.56
C LEU A 54 3.49 5.08 0.56
N TYR A 55 3.05 3.87 0.26
CA TYR A 55 1.99 3.58 -0.70
C TYR A 55 0.86 2.86 0.01
N SER A 56 -0.37 3.17 -0.39
CA SER A 56 -1.53 2.42 0.04
C SER A 56 -2.69 2.61 -0.92
N GLU A 57 -3.61 1.68 -0.91
CA GLU A 57 -4.92 1.86 -1.50
C GLU A 57 -6.01 1.47 -0.50
N ASP A 58 -7.21 1.99 -0.73
CA ASP A 58 -8.43 1.52 -0.08
C ASP A 58 -9.57 1.63 -1.08
N ILE A 59 -10.48 0.65 -1.05
CA ILE A 59 -11.68 0.69 -1.89
C ILE A 59 -12.63 1.81 -1.45
N ASN A 60 -12.56 2.24 -0.19
CA ASN A 60 -13.38 3.30 0.36
C ASN A 60 -12.60 4.62 0.47
N GLU A 61 -13.21 5.69 -0.03
CA GLU A 61 -12.64 7.04 -0.01
C GLU A 61 -12.37 7.57 1.40
N PHE A 62 -13.23 7.23 2.38
CA PHE A 62 -13.09 7.76 3.74
C PHE A 62 -11.82 7.25 4.46
N PRO A 63 -11.52 5.94 4.52
CA PRO A 63 -10.23 5.41 4.97
C PRO A 63 -9.01 6.04 4.28
N ALA A 64 -9.05 6.18 2.96
CA ALA A 64 -7.96 6.78 2.19
C ALA A 64 -7.69 8.22 2.64
N HIS A 65 -8.75 9.03 2.78
CA HIS A 65 -8.64 10.40 3.29
C HIS A 65 -8.13 10.46 4.74
N LEU A 66 -8.66 9.60 5.62
CA LEU A 66 -8.21 9.53 7.00
C LEU A 66 -6.72 9.18 7.10
N THR A 67 -6.26 8.25 6.28
CA THR A 67 -4.85 7.85 6.18
C THR A 67 -3.97 9.00 5.69
N ALA A 68 -4.37 9.70 4.62
CA ALA A 68 -3.68 10.87 4.12
C ALA A 68 -3.57 11.97 5.19
N MET A 69 -4.65 12.25 5.92
CA MET A 69 -4.65 13.18 7.05
C MET A 69 -3.70 12.73 8.17
N ASN A 70 -3.76 11.45 8.57
CA ASN A 70 -2.91 10.92 9.63
C ASN A 70 -1.41 11.02 9.29
N LEU A 71 -1.04 10.82 8.02
CA LEU A 71 0.32 11.01 7.54
C LEU A 71 0.73 12.49 7.53
N ALA A 72 -0.12 13.37 6.98
CA ALA A 72 0.14 14.82 6.96
C ALA A 72 0.31 15.40 8.37
N MET A 73 -0.48 14.92 9.33
CA MET A 73 -0.40 15.33 10.74
C MET A 73 0.93 14.96 11.42
N LYS A 74 1.77 14.08 10.82
CA LYS A 74 3.12 13.83 11.36
C LYS A 74 4.03 15.07 11.27
N ASN A 75 3.75 15.98 10.34
CA ASN A 75 4.38 17.30 10.34
C ASN A 75 3.48 18.35 9.64
N VAL A 76 2.60 18.98 10.42
CA VAL A 76 1.66 20.01 9.95
C VAL A 76 2.31 21.27 9.35
N ARG A 77 3.62 21.47 9.55
CA ARG A 77 4.35 22.63 9.01
C ARG A 77 4.79 22.42 7.57
N VAL A 78 4.67 21.19 7.05
CA VAL A 78 5.19 20.79 5.75
C VAL A 78 4.02 20.38 4.85
N PRO A 79 3.82 21.07 3.71
CA PRO A 79 2.84 20.65 2.72
C PRO A 79 3.04 19.20 2.27
N SER A 80 2.01 18.36 2.48
CA SER A 80 1.97 16.95 2.11
C SER A 80 1.36 16.77 0.72
N THR A 81 2.01 17.31 -0.31
CA THR A 81 1.47 17.40 -1.68
C THR A 81 1.60 16.11 -2.49
N GLU A 82 2.51 15.23 -2.09
CA GLU A 82 2.83 14.00 -2.81
C GLU A 82 2.63 12.81 -1.88
N MET A 83 1.42 12.24 -1.91
CA MET A 83 1.04 11.06 -1.13
C MET A 83 0.46 10.00 -2.06
N TYR A 84 0.96 8.79 -1.95
CA TYR A 84 0.56 7.67 -2.80
C TYR A 84 -0.55 6.85 -2.14
N ILE A 85 -1.66 7.52 -1.78
CA ILE A 85 -2.86 6.92 -1.18
C ILE A 85 -3.99 6.91 -2.21
N PHE A 86 -4.37 5.74 -2.69
CA PHE A 86 -5.29 5.58 -3.82
C PHE A 86 -6.69 5.14 -3.34
N VAL A 87 -7.74 5.61 -4.01
CA VAL A 87 -9.13 5.15 -3.79
C VAL A 87 -9.51 4.20 -4.92
N ARG A 88 -9.24 2.90 -4.75
CA ARG A 88 -9.40 1.87 -5.79
C ARG A 88 -9.57 0.49 -5.15
N ASP A 89 -10.07 -0.47 -5.92
CA ASP A 89 -9.99 -1.87 -5.53
C ASP A 89 -8.56 -2.39 -5.74
N TYR A 90 -7.99 -2.99 -4.68
CA TYR A 90 -6.66 -3.58 -4.67
C TYR A 90 -6.35 -4.51 -5.84
N PHE A 91 -7.30 -5.39 -6.20
CA PHE A 91 -7.11 -6.37 -7.27
C PHE A 91 -7.09 -5.73 -8.66
N THR A 92 -7.50 -4.46 -8.79
CA THR A 92 -7.37 -3.69 -10.04
C THR A 92 -5.99 -3.06 -10.22
N ILE A 93 -5.14 -3.08 -9.19
CA ILE A 93 -3.74 -2.67 -9.29
C ILE A 93 -2.93 -3.90 -9.68
N ILE A 94 -2.44 -3.93 -10.91
CA ILE A 94 -1.67 -5.05 -11.43
C ILE A 94 -0.18 -4.80 -11.19
N PRO A 95 0.56 -5.74 -10.57
CA PRO A 95 2.00 -5.61 -10.39
C PRO A 95 2.72 -5.26 -11.70
N GLY A 96 3.64 -4.31 -11.63
CA GLY A 96 4.43 -3.85 -12.78
C GLY A 96 3.71 -2.93 -13.76
N HIS A 97 2.41 -2.66 -13.59
CA HIS A 97 1.68 -1.71 -14.44
C HIS A 97 1.76 -0.29 -13.90
N SER A 98 1.74 0.69 -14.80
CA SER A 98 1.65 2.10 -14.44
C SER A 98 0.21 2.49 -14.12
N ILE A 99 0.04 3.33 -13.09
CA ILE A 99 -1.22 3.98 -12.75
C ILE A 99 -0.97 5.47 -12.50
N LEU A 100 -2.03 6.27 -12.62
CA LEU A 100 -1.94 7.71 -12.33
C LEU A 100 -1.97 7.93 -10.81
N ALA A 101 -0.99 8.66 -10.30
CA ALA A 101 -0.95 9.11 -8.91
C ALA A 101 -2.18 9.97 -8.57
N PRO A 102 -2.61 10.02 -7.29
CA PRO A 102 -3.79 10.79 -6.87
C PRO A 102 -3.53 12.30 -6.80
N PHE A 103 -2.35 12.76 -7.22
CA PHE A 103 -1.94 14.15 -7.21
C PHE A 103 -1.30 14.55 -8.54
N ARG A 104 -1.25 15.87 -8.77
CA ARG A 104 -0.53 16.50 -9.89
C ARG A 104 0.74 17.16 -9.39
N THR A 105 1.76 17.21 -10.24
CA THR A 105 2.97 17.98 -9.97
C THR A 105 3.05 19.19 -10.89
N ARG A 106 3.63 20.28 -10.41
CA ARG A 106 3.82 21.50 -11.18
C ARG A 106 5.23 21.53 -11.75
N THR A 107 5.33 21.52 -13.08
CA THR A 107 6.59 21.67 -13.83
C THR A 107 6.64 23.06 -14.48
N PRO A 108 7.79 23.50 -15.01
CA PRO A 108 7.88 24.73 -15.80
C PRO A 108 6.91 24.76 -16.99
N GLU A 109 6.56 23.60 -17.53
CA GLU A 109 5.61 23.45 -18.65
C GLU A 109 4.13 23.41 -18.24
N GLY A 110 3.82 23.38 -16.92
CA GLY A 110 2.45 23.37 -16.40
C GLY A 110 2.18 22.27 -15.36
N GLU A 111 0.91 22.01 -15.06
CA GLU A 111 0.54 20.87 -14.22
C GLU A 111 0.57 19.57 -15.00
N LYS A 112 1.27 18.56 -14.49
CA LYS A 112 1.42 17.25 -15.11
C LYS A 112 0.92 16.15 -14.18
N GLN A 113 0.21 15.18 -14.76
CA GLN A 113 -0.16 13.95 -14.07
C GLN A 113 1.08 13.08 -13.86
N VAL A 114 1.25 12.54 -12.65
CA VAL A 114 2.36 11.63 -12.34
C VAL A 114 1.91 10.20 -12.59
N GLU A 115 2.69 9.44 -13.36
CA GLU A 115 2.55 8.00 -13.46
C GLU A 115 3.44 7.31 -12.43
N VAL A 116 2.94 6.23 -11.84
CA VAL A 116 3.68 5.42 -10.88
C VAL A 116 3.48 3.94 -11.15
N VAL A 117 4.56 3.18 -11.02
CA VAL A 117 4.54 1.73 -11.23
C VAL A 117 4.53 1.00 -9.89
N PHE A 118 3.53 0.14 -9.71
CA PHE A 118 3.39 -0.67 -8.51
C PHE A 118 4.25 -1.94 -8.63
N LYS A 119 5.53 -1.80 -8.32
CA LYS A 119 6.51 -2.90 -8.28
C LYS A 119 7.69 -2.55 -7.38
N ASP A 120 8.52 -3.56 -7.13
CA ASP A 120 9.79 -3.48 -6.43
C ASP A 120 9.67 -2.89 -5.00
N PHE A 121 8.61 -3.25 -4.29
CA PHE A 121 8.43 -2.84 -2.90
C PHE A 121 9.38 -3.61 -1.98
N ASP A 122 9.96 -2.90 -1.00
CA ASP A 122 10.78 -3.49 0.06
C ASP A 122 9.93 -4.27 1.05
N ALA A 123 8.74 -3.75 1.34
CA ALA A 123 7.78 -4.39 2.22
C ALA A 123 6.35 -4.19 1.74
N VAL A 124 5.55 -5.26 1.89
CA VAL A 124 4.10 -5.19 1.83
C VAL A 124 3.59 -5.60 3.21
N VAL A 125 2.86 -4.71 3.87
CA VAL A 125 2.38 -4.90 5.25
C VAL A 125 0.87 -4.69 5.29
N GLY A 126 0.12 -5.37 6.14
CA GLY A 126 -1.31 -5.09 6.21
C GLY A 126 -2.12 -6.02 7.09
N ASN A 127 -3.42 -5.75 7.11
CA ASN A 127 -4.44 -6.57 7.74
C ASN A 127 -5.55 -6.81 6.69
N PRO A 128 -5.44 -7.86 5.87
CA PRO A 128 -6.37 -8.11 4.78
C PRO A 128 -7.81 -8.29 5.27
N PRO A 129 -8.81 -8.07 4.38
CA PRO A 129 -10.20 -8.37 4.71
C PRO A 129 -10.43 -9.87 4.94
N TYR A 130 -11.43 -10.19 5.77
CA TYR A 130 -11.79 -11.56 6.17
C TYR A 130 -13.11 -12.05 5.56
N THR A 131 -13.51 -11.45 4.44
CA THR A 131 -14.73 -11.79 3.70
C THR A 131 -14.65 -13.21 3.15
N ARG A 132 -15.74 -13.97 3.27
CA ARG A 132 -15.84 -15.32 2.69
C ARG A 132 -15.96 -15.24 1.18
N TRP A 133 -15.47 -16.25 0.47
CA TRP A 133 -15.56 -16.28 -1.00
C TRP A 133 -17.00 -16.06 -1.50
N ALA A 134 -17.97 -16.78 -0.92
CA ALA A 134 -19.39 -16.66 -1.28
C ALA A 134 -20.01 -15.26 -1.04
N GLU A 135 -19.37 -14.40 -0.23
CA GLU A 135 -19.85 -13.04 0.06
C GLU A 135 -19.24 -11.99 -0.90
N ILE A 136 -18.22 -12.37 -1.68
CA ILE A 136 -17.55 -11.48 -2.63
C ILE A 136 -18.44 -11.35 -3.89
N PRO A 137 -18.66 -10.14 -4.43
CA PRO A 137 -19.38 -9.96 -5.68
C PRO A 137 -18.77 -10.76 -6.85
N GLU A 138 -19.59 -11.36 -7.71
CA GLU A 138 -19.13 -12.24 -8.81
C GLU A 138 -18.13 -11.58 -9.77
N ASN A 139 -18.28 -10.27 -10.02
CA ASN A 139 -17.34 -9.51 -10.85
C ASN A 139 -15.96 -9.41 -10.20
N ILE A 140 -15.90 -9.30 -8.87
CA ILE A 140 -14.64 -9.28 -8.12
C ILE A 140 -14.05 -10.69 -8.02
N GLN A 141 -14.87 -11.72 -7.81
CA GLN A 141 -14.42 -13.11 -7.91
C GLN A 141 -13.75 -13.40 -9.25
N SER A 142 -14.38 -13.00 -10.35
CA SER A 142 -13.85 -13.17 -11.71
C SER A 142 -12.51 -12.45 -11.88
N LEU A 143 -12.41 -11.20 -11.41
CA LEU A 143 -11.17 -10.44 -11.44
C LEU A 143 -10.04 -11.14 -10.66
N ILE A 144 -10.32 -11.63 -9.45
CA ILE A 144 -9.35 -12.35 -8.62
C ILE A 144 -8.85 -13.60 -9.35
N LEU A 145 -9.77 -14.39 -9.93
CA LEU A 145 -9.43 -15.61 -10.67
C LEU A 145 -8.57 -15.31 -11.89
N ASP A 146 -8.86 -14.23 -12.62
CA ASP A 146 -8.09 -13.84 -13.80
C ASP A 146 -6.70 -13.33 -13.44
N VAL A 147 -6.61 -12.43 -12.45
CA VAL A 147 -5.34 -11.82 -12.01
C VAL A 147 -4.40 -12.86 -11.41
N LEU A 148 -4.95 -13.82 -10.63
CA LEU A 148 -4.16 -14.80 -9.89
C LEU A 148 -4.15 -16.19 -10.53
N LYS A 149 -4.67 -16.35 -11.75
CA LYS A 149 -4.87 -17.64 -12.44
C LYS A 149 -3.67 -18.57 -12.30
N THR A 150 -2.48 -18.08 -12.65
CA THR A 150 -1.24 -18.88 -12.61
C THR A 150 -0.91 -19.38 -11.21
N THR A 151 -1.03 -18.51 -10.20
CA THR A 151 -0.70 -18.84 -8.81
C THR A 151 -1.76 -19.75 -8.19
N ILE A 152 -3.05 -19.51 -8.50
CA ILE A 152 -4.17 -20.38 -8.06
C ILE A 152 -3.97 -21.80 -8.57
N LEU A 153 -3.66 -21.96 -9.86
CA LEU A 153 -3.43 -23.28 -10.48
C LEU A 153 -2.19 -23.97 -9.90
N LYS A 154 -1.11 -23.23 -9.64
CA LYS A 154 0.13 -23.78 -9.10
C LYS A 154 -0.04 -24.40 -7.71
N TYR A 155 -0.89 -23.80 -6.87
CA TYR A 155 -1.05 -24.19 -5.47
C TYR A 155 -2.39 -24.89 -5.16
N ASP A 156 -3.19 -25.20 -6.18
CA ASP A 156 -4.52 -25.81 -6.05
C ASP A 156 -5.45 -25.03 -5.09
N LEU A 157 -5.43 -23.70 -5.21
CA LEU A 157 -6.19 -22.78 -4.33
C LEU A 157 -7.51 -22.30 -4.98
N ALA A 158 -8.05 -23.07 -5.94
CA ALA A 158 -9.31 -22.72 -6.57
C ALA A 158 -10.46 -22.87 -5.55
N PRO A 159 -11.39 -21.89 -5.47
CA PRO A 159 -12.52 -21.98 -4.55
C PRO A 159 -13.48 -23.08 -5.01
N GLN A 160 -13.85 -23.99 -4.11
CA GLN A 160 -14.79 -25.09 -4.35
C GLN A 160 -16.02 -24.95 -3.44
N VAL A 161 -16.88 -23.97 -3.76
CA VAL A 161 -18.10 -23.61 -3.00
C VAL A 161 -18.99 -24.83 -2.73
N LEU A 162 -19.22 -25.68 -3.74
CA LEU A 162 -20.05 -26.89 -3.64
C LEU A 162 -19.48 -27.96 -2.67
N ARG A 163 -18.19 -27.85 -2.33
CA ARG A 163 -17.51 -28.75 -1.37
C ARG A 163 -17.19 -28.05 -0.05
N SER A 164 -17.71 -26.83 0.15
CA SER A 164 -17.43 -25.98 1.32
C SER A 164 -15.93 -25.72 1.54
N VAL A 165 -15.13 -25.78 0.48
CA VAL A 165 -13.70 -25.40 0.51
C VAL A 165 -13.58 -24.03 -0.13
N GLU A 166 -13.72 -23.00 0.71
CA GLU A 166 -13.73 -21.60 0.29
C GLU A 166 -12.63 -20.83 1.01
N PRO A 167 -11.44 -20.67 0.39
CA PRO A 167 -10.42 -19.79 0.92
C PRO A 167 -11.01 -18.39 1.12
N GLY A 168 -10.83 -17.81 2.31
CA GLY A 168 -11.20 -16.41 2.54
C GLY A 168 -10.39 -15.48 1.64
N ILE A 169 -10.91 -14.28 1.40
CA ILE A 169 -10.28 -13.31 0.48
C ILE A 169 -8.82 -13.01 0.84
N TYR A 170 -8.44 -13.10 2.12
CA TYR A 170 -7.07 -12.91 2.60
C TYR A 170 -6.04 -13.84 1.94
N VAL A 171 -6.42 -15.04 1.50
CA VAL A 171 -5.52 -15.95 0.78
C VAL A 171 -5.12 -15.34 -0.56
N TYR A 172 -6.11 -14.89 -1.33
CA TYR A 172 -5.88 -14.21 -2.60
C TYR A 172 -5.19 -12.86 -2.42
N TRP A 173 -5.48 -12.16 -1.33
CA TRP A 173 -4.80 -10.92 -0.96
C TRP A 173 -3.30 -11.12 -0.75
N ILE A 174 -2.92 -12.17 -0.01
CA ILE A 174 -1.53 -12.58 0.21
C ILE A 174 -0.88 -12.96 -1.13
N MET A 175 -1.54 -13.76 -1.96
CA MET A 175 -1.03 -14.15 -3.27
C MET A 175 -0.76 -12.92 -4.15
N HIS A 176 -1.71 -11.99 -4.23
CA HIS A 176 -1.56 -10.74 -4.98
C HIS A 176 -0.40 -9.89 -4.45
N SER A 177 -0.30 -9.77 -3.12
CA SER A 177 0.77 -9.04 -2.42
C SER A 177 2.18 -9.49 -2.81
N THR A 178 2.38 -10.78 -3.09
CA THR A 178 3.71 -11.29 -3.47
C THR A 178 4.22 -10.73 -4.79
N GLY A 179 3.34 -10.38 -5.72
CA GLY A 179 3.73 -9.85 -7.04
C GLY A 179 4.33 -8.45 -6.98
N PHE A 180 4.09 -7.69 -5.91
CA PHE A 180 4.58 -6.32 -5.75
C PHE A 180 5.99 -6.24 -5.16
N LEU A 181 6.45 -7.31 -4.49
CA LEU A 181 7.72 -7.33 -3.80
C LEU A 181 8.89 -7.43 -4.79
N LYS A 182 10.00 -6.77 -4.46
CA LYS A 182 11.28 -7.06 -5.10
C LYS A 182 11.87 -8.37 -4.57
N ASP A 183 12.90 -8.87 -5.24
CA ASP A 183 13.71 -9.98 -4.72
C ASP A 183 14.29 -9.63 -3.34
N GLY A 184 14.03 -10.52 -2.36
CA GLY A 184 14.41 -10.32 -0.97
C GLY A 184 13.49 -9.39 -0.16
N GLY A 185 12.40 -8.90 -0.76
CA GLY A 185 11.37 -8.12 -0.06
C GLY A 185 10.67 -8.90 1.06
N ARG A 186 9.94 -8.17 1.91
CA ARG A 186 9.27 -8.72 3.11
C ARG A 186 7.75 -8.60 3.00
N LEU A 187 7.05 -9.71 3.18
CA LEU A 187 5.59 -9.72 3.37
C LEU A 187 5.28 -9.88 4.86
N SER A 188 4.39 -9.04 5.41
CA SER A 188 3.91 -9.19 6.78
C SER A 188 2.42 -8.89 6.87
N MET A 189 1.60 -9.91 7.16
CA MET A 189 0.16 -9.77 7.27
C MET A 189 -0.32 -10.21 8.64
N ILE A 190 -1.27 -9.47 9.23
CA ILE A 190 -2.05 -9.95 10.37
C ILE A 190 -3.19 -10.79 9.80
N ILE A 191 -3.24 -12.06 10.18
CA ILE A 191 -4.32 -12.98 9.80
C ILE A 191 -4.99 -13.52 11.06
N LYS A 192 -6.30 -13.78 10.99
CA LYS A 192 -7.13 -14.29 12.09
C LYS A 192 -7.81 -15.59 11.70
#